data_AF-A0A958JVT8-F1
#
_entry.id   AF-A0A958JVT8-F1
#
_cell.length_a   1.000
_cell.length_b   1.000
_cell.length_c   1.000
_cell.angle_alpha   90.00
_cell.angle_beta   90.00
_cell.angle_gamma   90.00
#
_symmetry.space_group_name_H-M   'P 1'
#
loop_
_entity.id
_entity.type
_entity.pdbx_description
1 polymer ?
#
loop_
_entity_poly.entity_id
_entity_poly.type
_entity_poly.pdbx_seq_one_letter_code
_entity_poly.pdbx_strand_id
1 'polypeptide(L)' 'MSDENKQITKSDILSALSHAEASDGLYLENLQVVHEEEERNPVRGTQLEILDALKELIAEGKVKTDESGEKVIFSLA' A
#
# COMPACT_ATOMS: atom_id res chain seq x y z
N MET A 1 11.08 -9.28 -10.75
CA MET A 1 11.50 -8.46 -9.59
C MET A 1 12.47 -9.27 -8.76
N SER A 2 13.59 -8.68 -8.31
CA SER A 2 14.47 -9.33 -7.33
C SER A 2 13.76 -9.40 -5.96
N ASP A 3 14.10 -10.37 -5.14
CA ASP A 3 13.50 -10.51 -3.80
C ASP A 3 13.71 -9.25 -2.93
N GLU A 4 14.84 -8.58 -3.10
CA GLU A 4 15.16 -7.33 -2.43
C GLU A 4 14.17 -6.20 -2.78
N ASN A 5 13.88 -6.00 -4.08
CA ASN A 5 12.93 -4.97 -4.52
C ASN A 5 11.53 -5.23 -3.97
N LYS A 6 11.12 -6.50 -3.89
CA LYS A 6 9.83 -6.88 -3.31
C LYS A 6 9.73 -6.50 -1.84
N GLN A 7 10.78 -6.79 -1.06
CA GLN A 7 10.81 -6.45 0.37
C GLN A 7 10.78 -4.94 0.60
N ILE A 8 11.47 -4.17 -0.25
CA ILE A 8 11.41 -2.71 -0.24
C ILE A 8 9.98 -2.24 -0.50
N THR A 9 9.32 -2.72 -1.56
CA THR A 9 7.93 -2.35 -1.86
C THR A 9 6.98 -2.70 -0.72
N LYS A 10 7.12 -3.88 -0.10
CA LYS A 10 6.32 -4.25 1.09
C LYS A 10 6.55 -3.30 2.26
N SER A 11 7.81 -2.96 2.54
CA SER A 11 8.15 -2.03 3.62
C SER A 11 7.55 -0.65 3.36
N ASP A 12 7.61 -0.17 2.12
CA ASP A 12 7.02 1.11 1.72
C ASP A 12 5.50 1.10 1.90
N ILE A 13 4.81 0.03 1.48
CA ILE A 13 3.36 -0.13 1.67
C ILE A 13 2.99 -0.05 3.15
N LEU A 14 3.70 -0.80 4.01
CA LEU A 14 3.42 -0.78 5.45
C LEU A 14 3.69 0.59 6.06
N SER A 15 4.75 1.28 5.62
CA SER A 15 5.02 2.66 6.03
C SER A 15 3.95 3.63 5.55
N ALA A 16 3.41 3.42 4.36
CA ALA A 16 2.35 4.26 3.81
C ALA A 16 1.04 4.09 4.59
N LEU A 17 0.67 2.84 4.88
CA LEU A 17 -0.56 2.50 5.60
C LEU A 17 -0.50 2.78 7.12
N SER A 18 0.70 2.96 7.69
CA SER A 18 0.87 3.37 9.09
C SER A 18 0.86 4.88 9.29
N HIS A 19 0.87 5.67 8.20
CA HIS A 19 0.84 7.12 8.27
C HIS A 19 -0.52 7.63 8.78
N ALA A 20 -0.53 8.76 9.49
CA ALA A 20 -1.78 9.33 10.06
C ALA A 20 -2.83 9.67 8.98
N GLU A 21 -2.37 10.07 7.80
CA GLU A 21 -3.21 10.35 6.62
C GLU A 21 -3.89 9.10 6.05
N ALA A 22 -3.38 7.91 6.37
CA ALA A 22 -3.92 6.62 5.92
C ALA A 22 -4.83 5.95 6.98
N SER A 23 -5.33 6.70 7.97
CA SER A 23 -6.15 6.16 9.06
C SER A 23 -7.40 5.41 8.58
N ASP A 24 -8.02 5.87 7.49
CA ASP A 24 -9.15 5.19 6.84
C ASP A 24 -8.71 4.16 5.77
N GLY A 25 -7.41 3.96 5.60
CA GLY A 25 -6.81 3.19 4.51
C GLY A 25 -6.53 4.02 3.25
N LEU A 26 -5.96 3.38 2.24
CA LEU A 26 -5.59 4.00 0.97
C LEU A 26 -6.12 3.19 -0.21
N TYR A 27 -6.52 3.88 -1.28
CA TYR A 27 -6.70 3.26 -2.58
C TYR A 27 -5.34 2.90 -3.19
N LEU A 28 -5.34 1.94 -4.12
CA LEU A 28 -4.13 1.54 -4.85
C LEU A 28 -3.41 2.73 -5.50
N GLU A 29 -4.17 3.65 -6.10
CA GLU A 29 -3.64 4.85 -6.77
C GLU A 29 -2.91 5.77 -5.79
N ASN A 30 -3.45 5.91 -4.57
CA ASN A 30 -2.89 6.77 -3.53
C ASN A 30 -1.65 6.17 -2.86
N LEU A 31 -1.38 4.87 -3.03
CA LEU A 31 -0.10 4.29 -2.59
C LEU A 31 1.07 4.85 -3.42
N GLN A 32 0.86 5.14 -4.71
CA GLN A 32 1.89 5.67 -5.61
C GLN A 32 1.87 7.19 -5.73
N VAL A 33 0.68 7.77 -5.77
CA VAL A 33 0.49 9.22 -5.92
C VAL A 33 0.25 9.83 -4.54
N VAL A 34 1.15 10.72 -4.15
CA VAL A 34 1.05 11.56 -2.95
C VAL A 34 0.84 12.99 -3.41
N HIS A 35 -0.16 13.66 -2.84
CA HIS A 35 -0.40 15.07 -3.11
C HIS A 35 0.68 15.94 -2.44
N GLU A 36 0.90 17.17 -2.93
CA GLU A 36 1.96 18.06 -2.41
C GLU A 36 1.81 18.39 -0.91
N GLU A 37 0.62 18.20 -0.35
CA GLU A 37 0.30 18.42 1.06
C GLU A 37 0.54 17.18 1.94
N GLU A 38 0.76 16.00 1.34
CA GLU A 38 1.00 14.76 2.08
C GLU A 38 2.46 14.64 2.50
N GLU A 39 2.71 14.33 3.78
CA GLU A 39 4.06 14.09 4.29
C GLU A 39 4.56 12.65 4.03
N ARG A 40 3.66 11.79 3.53
CA ARG A 40 3.93 10.39 3.25
C ARG A 40 4.84 10.22 2.04
N ASN A 41 5.68 9.19 2.07
CA ASN A 41 6.47 8.79 0.91
C ASN A 41 5.65 7.94 -0.07
N PRO A 42 5.81 8.13 -1.40
CA PRO A 42 5.19 7.25 -2.38
C PRO A 42 5.79 5.85 -2.30
N VAL A 43 4.97 4.83 -2.51
CA VAL A 43 5.41 3.44 -2.61
C VAL A 43 6.19 3.25 -3.90
N ARG A 44 7.40 2.71 -3.79
CA ARG A 44 8.25 2.42 -4.95
C ARG A 44 7.85 1.10 -5.61
N GLY A 45 7.79 1.13 -6.94
CA GLY A 45 7.51 -0.02 -7.78
C GLY A 45 6.47 0.30 -8.86
N THR A 46 6.35 -0.60 -9.82
CA THR A 46 5.25 -0.58 -10.78
C THR A 46 3.94 -0.95 -10.10
N GLN A 47 2.81 -0.58 -10.69
CA GLN A 47 1.49 -0.92 -10.16
C GLN A 47 1.31 -2.44 -9.97
N LEU A 48 1.87 -3.25 -10.88
CA LEU A 48 1.86 -4.72 -10.77
C LEU A 48 2.68 -5.22 -9.58
N GLU A 49 3.87 -4.66 -9.36
CA GLU A 49 4.72 -5.04 -8.21
C GLU A 49 4.07 -4.67 -6.87
N ILE A 50 3.40 -3.53 -6.81
CA ILE A 50 2.66 -3.08 -5.62
C ILE A 50 1.46 -4.00 -5.37
N LEU A 51 0.70 -4.36 -6.41
CA LEU A 51 -0.40 -5.31 -6.30
C LEU A 51 0.06 -6.69 -5.81
N ASP A 52 1.17 -7.19 -6.34
CA ASP A 52 1.73 -8.48 -5.90
C ASP A 52 2.22 -8.40 -4.45
N ALA A 53 2.87 -7.31 -4.05
CA ALA A 53 3.28 -7.09 -2.66
C ALA A 53 2.07 -6.99 -1.71
N LEU A 54 1.01 -6.29 -2.09
CA LEU A 54 -0.24 -6.20 -1.34
C LEU A 54 -0.88 -7.57 -1.14
N LYS A 55 -0.98 -8.39 -2.19
CA LYS A 55 -1.51 -9.76 -2.09
C LYS A 55 -0.74 -10.60 -1.08
N GLU A 56 0.59 -10.52 -1.07
CA GLU A 56 1.41 -11.23 -0.10
C GLU A 56 1.20 -10.67 1.32
N LEU A 57 1.13 -9.35 1.50
CA LEU A 57 0.85 -8.74 2.81
C LEU A 57 -0.53 -9.10 3.37
N ILE A 58 -1.53 -9.26 2.49
CA ILE A 58 -2.87 -9.75 2.85
C ILE A 58 -2.80 -11.21 3.27
N ALA A 59 -2.08 -12.05 2.51
CA ALA A 59 -1.88 -13.46 2.87
C ALA A 59 -1.10 -13.64 4.18
N GLU A 60 -0.17 -12.72 4.49
CA GLU A 60 0.56 -12.63 5.76
C GLU A 60 -0.30 -12.08 6.91
N GLY A 61 -1.51 -11.56 6.63
CA GLY A 61 -2.41 -10.97 7.63
C GLY A 61 -1.95 -9.61 8.16
N LYS A 62 -1.11 -8.88 7.42
CA LYS A 62 -0.62 -7.53 7.79
C LYS A 62 -1.48 -6.41 7.21
N VAL A 63 -2.14 -6.68 6.09
CA VAL A 63 -3.01 -5.75 5.37
C VAL A 63 -4.37 -6.40 5.18
N LYS A 64 -5.44 -5.62 5.27
CA LYS A 64 -6.80 -6.04 4.94
C LYS A 64 -7.39 -5.14 3.86
N THR A 65 -8.42 -5.65 3.18
CA THR A 65 -9.15 -4.92 2.16
C THR A 65 -10.59 -4.65 2.58
N ASP A 66 -11.10 -3.49 2.21
CA ASP A 66 -12.53 -3.19 2.18
C ASP A 66 -12.97 -3.04 0.72
N GLU A 67 -13.94 -3.86 0.31
CA GLU A 67 -14.50 -3.93 -1.04
C GLU A 67 -15.98 -3.51 -1.06
N SER A 68 -16.50 -2.93 0.03
CA SER A 68 -17.89 -2.50 0.13
C SER A 68 -18.23 -1.28 -0.76
N GLY A 69 -17.20 -0.51 -1.15
CA GLY A 69 -17.32 0.66 -2.01
C GLY A 69 -17.01 0.40 -3.50
N GLU A 70 -17.01 1.46 -4.31
CA GLU A 70 -16.69 1.38 -5.74
C GLU A 70 -15.22 1.04 -6.03
N LYS A 71 -14.32 1.33 -5.07
CA LYS A 71 -12.89 1.06 -5.14
C LYS A 71 -12.45 0.29 -3.90
N VAL A 72 -11.46 -0.58 -4.07
CA VAL A 72 -10.85 -1.35 -2.97
C VAL A 72 -9.98 -0.44 -2.13
N ILE A 73 -10.22 -0.44 -0.81
CA ILE A 73 -9.41 0.26 0.18
C ILE A 73 -8.49 -0.74 0.86
N PHE A 74 -7.21 -0.39 0.99
CA PHE A 74 -6.21 -1.18 1.71
C PHE A 74 -5.89 -0.50 3.04
N SER A 75 -5.91 -1.25 4.14
CA SER A 75 -5.57 -0.74 5.48
C SER A 75 -4.78 -1.77 6.28
N LEU A 76 -4.09 -1.36 7.34
CA LEU A 76 -3.43 -2.31 8.24
C LEU A 76 -4.46 -3.22 8.92
N ALA A 77 -4.12 -4.50 9.03
CA ALA A 77 -4.99 -5.52 9.61
C ALA A 77 -5.29 -5.26 11.09
#